data_AF-A0A023BV31-F1
#
_entry.id   AF-A0A023BV31-F1
#
_cell.length_a   1.000
_cell.length_b   1.000
_cell.length_c   1.000
_cell.angle_alpha   90.00
_cell.angle_beta   90.00
_cell.angle_gamma   90.00
#
_symmetry.space_group_name_H-M   'P 1'
#
loop_
_entity.id
_entity.type
_entity.pdbx_description
1 polymer ?
#
loop_
_entity_poly.entity_id
_entity_poly.type
_entity_poly.pdbx_seq_one_letter_code
_entity_poly.pdbx_strand_id
1 'polypeptide(L)'
;MKIVVQLVLWVIIGVLGYFVFNSVNGPVKFNKIKQARYAKAVENLRDIRTAQLAYRSVTGKFAKDPVKLVAFIDTAKFTLTQRRDSSFIRFNKILKIDEPRDTVIIDTLGYASVKDSLFKTGNHKNMIKIPIEGIESNFEMDAGYINKNDLRIPVFEAKVSKDVLLHDQDKDLLAQEKEVRSVDEVNGGFLSVGSMTEVMTSGNWPRTYGANDQ
;
A
#
# COMPACT_ATOMS: atom_id res chain seq x y z
N MET A 1 4.94 50.76 -41.89
CA MET A 1 5.17 50.59 -40.43
C MET A 1 3.95 50.06 -39.67
N LYS A 2 2.73 50.62 -39.86
CA LYS A 2 1.51 50.15 -39.14
C LYS A 2 1.17 48.66 -39.36
N ILE A 3 1.29 48.15 -40.60
CA ILE A 3 0.92 46.77 -40.97
C ILE A 3 1.86 45.72 -40.36
N VAL A 4 3.17 46.00 -40.32
CA VAL A 4 4.17 45.08 -39.77
C VAL A 4 3.97 44.93 -38.25
N VAL A 5 3.74 46.04 -37.55
CA VAL A 5 3.45 46.01 -36.11
C VAL A 5 2.17 45.25 -35.82
N GLN A 6 1.12 45.43 -36.64
CA GLN A 6 -0.14 44.70 -36.50
C GLN A 6 0.03 43.19 -36.71
N LEU A 7 0.81 42.77 -37.71
CA LEU A 7 1.13 41.35 -37.94
C LEU A 7 1.92 40.74 -36.79
N VAL A 8 2.93 41.44 -36.27
CA VAL A 8 3.69 40.99 -35.08
C VAL A 8 2.77 40.87 -33.87
N LEU A 9 1.86 41.83 -33.67
CA LEU A 9 0.88 41.78 -32.58
C LEU A 9 -0.04 40.56 -32.70
N TRP A 10 -0.50 40.23 -33.91
CA TRP A 10 -1.29 39.03 -34.16
C TRP A 10 -0.55 37.73 -33.84
N VAL A 11 0.74 37.65 -34.19
CA VAL A 11 1.59 36.51 -33.82
C VAL A 11 1.73 36.42 -32.30
N ILE A 12 1.97 37.54 -31.61
CA ILE A 12 2.05 37.58 -30.14
C ILE A 12 0.73 37.13 -29.50
N ILE A 13 -0.41 37.59 -30.01
CA ILE A 13 -1.74 37.16 -29.52
C ILE A 13 -1.93 35.65 -29.70
N GLY A 14 -1.52 35.09 -30.84
CA GLY A 14 -1.56 33.64 -31.07
C GLY A 14 -0.69 32.86 -30.09
N VAL A 15 0.53 33.33 -29.84
CA VAL A 15 1.46 32.73 -28.87
C VAL A 15 0.91 32.80 -27.44
N LEU A 16 0.37 33.96 -27.03
CA LEU A 16 -0.25 34.13 -25.72
C LEU A 16 -1.49 33.25 -25.56
N GLY A 17 -2.31 33.12 -26.60
CA GLY A 17 -3.46 32.21 -26.62
C GLY A 17 -3.04 30.74 -26.41
N TYR A 18 -1.95 30.32 -27.06
CA TYR A 18 -1.37 28.98 -26.85
C TYR A 18 -0.88 28.78 -25.41
N PHE A 19 -0.19 29.77 -24.82
CA PHE A 19 0.28 29.69 -23.43
C PHE A 19 -0.88 29.57 -22.44
N VAL A 20 -1.97 30.34 -22.62
CA VAL A 20 -3.17 30.25 -21.77
C VAL A 20 -3.82 28.87 -21.89
N PHE A 21 -3.97 28.35 -23.11
CA PHE A 21 -4.52 27.01 -23.32
C PHE A 21 -3.66 25.91 -22.68
N ASN A 22 -2.33 26.01 -22.82
CA ASN A 22 -1.41 25.06 -22.20
C ASN A 22 -1.43 25.15 -20.66
N SER A 23 -1.53 26.36 -20.11
CA SER A 23 -1.62 26.60 -18.67
C SER A 23 -2.85 25.94 -18.03
N VAL A 24 -3.99 25.92 -18.74
CA VAL A 24 -5.22 25.28 -18.23
C VAL A 24 -5.18 23.76 -18.43
N ASN A 25 -4.66 23.28 -19.57
CA ASN A 25 -4.63 21.86 -19.87
C ASN A 25 -3.50 21.08 -19.17
N GLY A 26 -2.41 21.73 -18.78
CA GLY A 26 -1.29 21.11 -18.06
C GLY A 26 -1.75 20.38 -16.79
N PRO A 27 -2.41 21.08 -15.84
CA PRO A 27 -2.90 20.48 -14.61
C PRO A 27 -3.91 19.34 -14.83
N VAL A 28 -4.76 19.45 -15.86
CA VAL A 28 -5.76 18.41 -16.18
C VAL A 28 -5.09 17.13 -16.67
N LYS A 29 -4.10 17.24 -17.56
CA LYS A 29 -3.33 16.09 -18.05
C LYS A 29 -2.53 15.45 -16.92
N PHE A 30 -1.89 16.28 -16.10
CA PHE A 30 -1.15 15.84 -14.91
C PHE A 30 -2.04 15.01 -13.99
N ASN A 31 -3.23 15.51 -13.63
CA ASN A 31 -4.15 14.79 -12.76
C ASN A 31 -4.63 13.45 -13.34
N LYS A 32 -4.88 13.38 -14.66
CA LYS A 32 -5.25 12.10 -15.31
C LYS A 32 -4.11 11.07 -15.24
N ILE A 33 -2.88 11.49 -15.54
CA ILE A 33 -1.70 10.62 -15.49
C ILE A 33 -1.41 10.20 -14.04
N LYS A 34 -1.49 11.15 -13.10
CA LYS A 34 -1.38 10.92 -11.65
C LYS A 34 -2.34 9.82 -11.21
N GLN A 35 -3.62 9.97 -11.50
CA GLN A 35 -4.63 8.99 -11.07
C GLN A 35 -4.36 7.60 -11.64
N ALA A 36 -4.03 7.49 -12.92
CA ALA A 36 -3.75 6.21 -13.56
C ALA A 36 -2.51 5.51 -12.97
N ARG A 37 -1.43 6.26 -12.69
CA ARG A 37 -0.20 5.70 -12.13
C ARG A 37 -0.32 5.38 -10.65
N TYR A 38 -0.99 6.24 -9.89
CA TYR A 38 -1.24 6.00 -8.48
C TYR A 38 -2.12 4.77 -8.27
N ALA A 39 -3.17 4.58 -9.08
CA ALA A 39 -4.00 3.37 -9.00
C ALA A 39 -3.15 2.08 -9.16
N LYS A 40 -2.26 2.03 -10.15
CA LYS A 40 -1.35 0.89 -10.35
C LYS A 40 -0.37 0.71 -9.19
N ALA A 41 0.22 1.81 -8.70
CA ALA A 41 1.16 1.74 -7.58
C ALA A 41 0.47 1.31 -6.28
N VAL A 42 -0.77 1.77 -6.04
CA VAL A 42 -1.60 1.39 -4.89
C VAL A 42 -1.95 -0.10 -4.94
N GLU A 43 -2.26 -0.66 -6.12
CA GLU A 43 -2.48 -2.09 -6.28
C GLU A 43 -1.27 -2.91 -5.81
N ASN A 44 -0.06 -2.54 -6.26
CA ASN A 44 1.17 -3.20 -5.84
C ASN A 44 1.46 -3.02 -4.35
N LEU A 45 1.23 -1.83 -3.78
CA LEU A 45 1.38 -1.59 -2.33
C LEU A 45 0.36 -2.38 -1.50
N ARG A 46 -0.85 -2.60 -2.01
CA ARG A 46 -1.86 -3.45 -1.38
C ARG A 46 -1.44 -4.92 -1.40
N ASP A 47 -0.85 -5.37 -2.49
CA ASP A 47 -0.30 -6.71 -2.60
C ASP A 47 0.86 -6.92 -1.61
N ILE A 48 1.77 -5.94 -1.50
CA ILE A 48 2.84 -5.93 -0.48
C ILE A 48 2.25 -5.96 0.94
N ARG A 49 1.23 -5.16 1.23
CA ARG A 49 0.53 -5.15 2.53
C ARG A 49 -0.02 -6.52 2.86
N THR A 50 -0.70 -7.15 1.91
CA THR A 50 -1.33 -8.47 2.08
C THR A 50 -0.28 -9.54 2.33
N ALA A 51 0.83 -9.50 1.58
CA ALA A 51 1.98 -10.37 1.81
C ALA A 51 2.60 -10.18 3.20
N GLN A 52 2.78 -8.94 3.64
CA GLN A 52 3.35 -8.61 4.95
C GLN A 52 2.46 -9.09 6.10
N LEU A 53 1.15 -8.92 5.99
CA LEU A 53 0.19 -9.42 6.97
C LEU A 53 0.22 -10.96 7.05
N ALA A 54 0.29 -11.64 5.90
CA ALA A 54 0.45 -13.09 5.85
C ALA A 54 1.76 -13.55 6.49
N TYR A 55 2.87 -12.86 6.19
CA TYR A 55 4.18 -13.14 6.79
C TYR A 55 4.15 -13.00 8.31
N ARG A 56 3.47 -11.96 8.83
CA ARG A 56 3.27 -11.77 10.27
C ARG A 56 2.40 -12.85 10.90
N SER A 57 1.34 -13.29 10.21
CA SER A 57 0.46 -14.34 10.73
C SER A 57 1.21 -15.66 10.97
N VAL A 58 2.17 -15.99 10.11
CA VAL A 58 2.94 -17.24 10.22
C VAL A 58 4.20 -17.09 11.09
N THR A 59 4.93 -15.98 10.97
CA THR A 59 6.24 -15.81 11.63
C THR A 59 6.22 -14.93 12.87
N GLY A 60 5.12 -14.22 13.13
CA GLY A 60 4.99 -13.26 14.23
C GLY A 60 5.69 -11.92 14.02
N LYS A 61 6.39 -11.71 12.90
CA LYS A 61 7.14 -10.48 12.57
C LYS A 61 6.90 -10.07 11.11
N PHE A 62 7.32 -8.86 10.73
CA PHE A 62 7.29 -8.41 9.33
C PHE A 62 8.61 -8.68 8.61
N ALA A 63 8.56 -8.82 7.29
CA ALA A 63 9.73 -9.06 6.47
C ALA A 63 10.39 -7.73 6.09
N LYS A 64 11.68 -7.59 6.37
CA LYS A 64 12.48 -6.42 5.95
C LYS A 64 12.94 -6.52 4.50
N ASP A 65 13.21 -7.74 4.04
CA ASP A 65 13.79 -8.00 2.72
C ASP A 65 12.71 -8.41 1.72
N PRO A 66 12.57 -7.69 0.59
CA PRO A 66 11.59 -8.01 -0.44
C PRO A 66 11.80 -9.40 -1.07
N VAL A 67 13.04 -9.87 -1.21
CA VAL A 67 13.33 -11.19 -1.78
C VAL A 67 12.82 -12.29 -0.86
N LYS A 68 13.00 -12.12 0.46
CA LYS A 68 12.48 -13.07 1.46
C LYS A 68 10.96 -13.07 1.50
N LEU A 69 10.31 -11.92 1.29
CA LEU A 69 8.87 -11.83 1.22
C LEU A 69 8.32 -12.63 0.03
N VAL A 70 8.92 -12.51 -1.15
CA VAL A 70 8.51 -13.28 -2.34
C VAL A 70 8.75 -14.78 -2.14
N ALA A 71 9.93 -15.15 -1.63
CA ALA A 71 10.25 -16.55 -1.35
C ALA A 71 9.27 -17.17 -0.33
N PHE A 72 8.84 -16.39 0.67
CA PHE A 72 7.82 -16.82 1.61
C PHE A 72 6.48 -17.06 0.92
N ILE A 73 6.01 -16.18 0.03
CA ILE A 73 4.74 -16.38 -0.67
C ILE A 73 4.76 -17.68 -1.49
N ASP A 74 5.88 -17.99 -2.13
CA ASP A 74 6.03 -19.21 -2.94
C ASP A 74 6.10 -20.50 -2.11
N THR A 75 6.58 -20.44 -0.86
CA THR A 75 6.84 -21.64 -0.04
C THR A 75 5.85 -21.84 1.10
N ALA A 76 5.23 -20.77 1.59
CA ALA A 76 4.46 -20.81 2.82
C ALA A 76 3.06 -21.41 2.62
N LYS A 77 2.60 -22.07 3.69
CA LYS A 77 1.26 -22.63 3.80
C LYS A 77 0.61 -22.09 5.06
N PHE A 78 -0.64 -21.65 4.96
CA PHE A 78 -1.50 -21.35 6.09
C PHE A 78 -1.96 -22.64 6.76
N THR A 79 -1.88 -22.68 8.09
CA THR A 79 -2.55 -23.69 8.90
C THR A 79 -4.01 -23.31 9.06
N LEU A 80 -4.92 -24.11 8.49
CA LEU A 80 -6.35 -23.92 8.68
C LEU A 80 -6.71 -24.46 10.07
N THR A 81 -7.02 -23.56 11.00
CA THR A 81 -7.41 -23.94 12.37
C THR A 81 -8.89 -23.70 12.58
N GLN A 82 -9.56 -24.68 13.20
CA GLN A 82 -10.92 -24.55 13.66
C GLN A 82 -10.93 -24.44 15.18
N ARG A 83 -11.59 -23.40 15.69
CA ARG A 83 -11.85 -23.23 17.11
C ARG A 83 -13.23 -23.79 17.41
N ARG A 84 -13.32 -24.77 18.32
CA ARG A 84 -14.59 -25.30 18.84
C ARG A 84 -14.63 -25.14 20.36
N ASP A 85 -15.69 -24.52 20.85
CA ASP A 85 -15.96 -24.46 22.29
C ASP A 85 -16.49 -25.83 22.75
N SER A 86 -15.93 -26.33 23.85
CA SER A 86 -16.27 -27.62 24.44
C SER A 86 -16.39 -27.46 25.94
N SER A 87 -17.35 -28.12 26.57
CA SER A 87 -17.48 -28.12 28.03
C SER A 87 -17.34 -29.54 28.55
N PHE A 88 -16.62 -29.73 29.65
CA PHE A 88 -16.53 -31.02 30.32
C PHE A 88 -16.66 -30.86 31.83
N ILE A 89 -17.23 -31.86 32.49
CA ILE A 89 -17.38 -31.87 33.94
C ILE A 89 -16.05 -32.29 34.57
N ARG A 90 -15.56 -31.48 35.51
CA ARG A 90 -14.37 -31.81 36.31
C ARG A 90 -14.74 -31.77 37.79
N PHE A 91 -14.43 -32.84 38.50
CA PHE A 91 -14.59 -32.89 39.94
C PHE A 91 -13.65 -31.90 40.63
N ASN A 92 -14.22 -30.95 41.39
CA ASN A 92 -13.46 -29.98 42.16
C ASN A 92 -13.15 -30.55 43.56
N LYS A 93 -11.89 -30.90 43.81
CA LYS A 93 -11.45 -31.52 45.08
C LYS A 93 -11.66 -30.64 46.32
N ILE A 94 -11.70 -29.31 46.14
CA ILE A 94 -11.86 -28.35 47.25
C ILE A 94 -13.34 -28.26 47.63
N LEU A 95 -14.21 -28.06 46.64
CA LEU A 95 -15.65 -27.89 46.85
C LEU A 95 -16.41 -29.23 46.94
N LYS A 96 -15.76 -30.34 46.59
CA LYS A 96 -16.33 -31.70 46.54
C LYS A 96 -17.59 -31.81 45.67
N ILE A 97 -17.68 -30.99 44.63
CA ILE A 97 -18.78 -30.99 43.64
C ILE A 97 -18.23 -31.13 42.23
N ASP A 98 -19.06 -31.66 41.34
CA ASP A 98 -18.83 -31.68 39.91
C ASP A 98 -19.12 -30.30 39.31
N GLU A 99 -18.09 -29.69 38.72
CA GLU A 99 -18.17 -28.34 38.15
C GLU A 99 -18.01 -28.43 36.61
N PRO A 100 -18.90 -27.82 35.81
CA PRO A 100 -18.69 -27.70 34.38
C PRO A 100 -17.53 -26.73 34.11
N ARG A 101 -16.59 -27.16 33.27
CA ARG A 101 -15.45 -26.35 32.83
C ARG A 101 -15.50 -26.18 31.33
N ASP A 102 -15.60 -24.93 30.91
CA ASP A 102 -15.51 -24.58 29.51
C ASP A 102 -14.05 -24.55 29.06
N THR A 103 -13.80 -25.17 27.92
CA THR A 103 -12.50 -25.22 27.27
C THR A 103 -12.65 -24.90 25.79
N VAL A 104 -11.56 -24.41 25.22
CA VAL A 104 -11.48 -24.13 23.80
C VAL A 104 -10.56 -25.18 23.18
N ILE A 105 -11.06 -25.93 22.21
CA ILE A 105 -10.26 -26.86 21.42
C ILE A 105 -9.93 -26.19 20.09
N ILE A 106 -8.65 -26.21 19.71
CA ILE A 106 -8.17 -25.69 18.43
C ILE A 106 -7.66 -26.87 17.62
N ASP A 107 -8.43 -27.29 16.62
CA ASP A 107 -8.08 -28.38 15.72
C ASP A 107 -7.46 -27.84 14.43
N THR A 108 -6.46 -28.53 13.88
CA THR A 108 -5.85 -28.16 12.59
C THR A 108 -6.50 -28.98 11.48
N LEU A 109 -7.31 -28.33 10.63
CA LEU A 109 -8.05 -28.96 9.52
C LEU A 109 -7.15 -29.29 8.31
N GLY A 110 -6.02 -28.61 8.16
CA GLY A 110 -5.10 -28.84 7.06
C GLY A 110 -4.25 -27.62 6.73
N TYR A 111 -3.68 -27.64 5.52
CA TYR A 111 -2.78 -26.59 5.03
C TYR A 111 -3.28 -26.02 3.70
N ALA A 112 -3.33 -24.70 3.56
CA ALA A 112 -3.64 -24.00 2.31
C ALA A 112 -2.43 -23.18 1.84
N SER A 113 -2.10 -23.19 0.56
CA SER A 113 -0.99 -22.40 0.04
C SER A 113 -1.27 -20.90 0.15
N VAL A 114 -0.31 -20.12 0.67
CA VAL A 114 -0.44 -18.65 0.82
C VAL A 114 -0.65 -18.00 -0.56
N LYS A 115 0.09 -18.47 -1.56
CA LYS A 115 0.01 -18.04 -2.95
C LYS A 115 -1.42 -18.16 -3.52
N ASP A 116 -2.01 -19.33 -3.44
CA ASP A 116 -3.32 -19.60 -4.06
C ASP A 116 -4.45 -18.87 -3.32
N SER A 117 -4.28 -18.67 -2.01
CA SER A 117 -5.30 -18.03 -1.17
C SER A 117 -5.30 -16.50 -1.28
N LEU A 118 -4.13 -15.87 -1.49
CA LEU A 118 -3.99 -14.41 -1.51
C LEU A 118 -3.80 -13.84 -2.93
N PHE A 119 -3.15 -14.58 -3.82
CA PHE A 119 -2.75 -14.11 -5.14
C PHE A 119 -3.39 -14.95 -6.25
N LYS A 120 -4.69 -14.74 -6.50
CA LYS A 120 -5.45 -15.47 -7.54
C LYS A 120 -4.86 -15.34 -8.95
N THR A 121 -4.18 -14.23 -9.25
CA THR A 121 -3.66 -13.91 -10.60
C THR A 121 -2.13 -13.97 -10.70
N GLY A 122 -1.44 -14.52 -9.69
CA GLY A 122 0.00 -14.82 -9.80
C GLY A 122 0.96 -13.61 -9.84
N ASN A 123 0.51 -12.37 -9.60
CA ASN A 123 1.35 -11.17 -9.73
C ASN A 123 2.35 -10.91 -8.58
N HIS A 124 2.42 -11.80 -7.59
CA HIS A 124 3.29 -11.70 -6.40
C HIS A 124 4.78 -11.43 -6.68
N LYS A 125 5.31 -11.79 -7.86
CA LYS A 125 6.73 -11.55 -8.22
C LYS A 125 7.00 -10.11 -8.65
N ASN A 126 6.00 -9.44 -9.24
CA ASN A 126 6.15 -8.08 -9.74
C ASN A 126 5.62 -7.03 -8.76
N MET A 127 5.02 -7.43 -7.64
CA MET A 127 4.47 -6.49 -6.64
C MET A 127 5.53 -5.54 -6.06
N ILE A 128 6.82 -5.95 -6.04
CA ILE A 128 7.93 -5.12 -5.55
C ILE A 128 8.41 -4.11 -6.61
N LYS A 129 8.13 -4.36 -7.89
CA LYS A 129 8.53 -3.47 -8.97
C LYS A 129 7.50 -2.35 -9.11
N ILE A 130 7.97 -1.15 -9.40
CA ILE A 130 7.11 -0.01 -9.68
C ILE A 130 6.47 -0.21 -11.06
N PRO A 131 5.14 -0.18 -11.21
CA PRO A 131 4.45 -0.53 -12.46
C PRO A 131 4.39 0.66 -13.42
N ILE A 132 5.55 1.22 -13.76
CA ILE A 132 5.70 2.39 -14.63
C ILE A 132 6.69 2.08 -15.75
N GLU A 133 6.28 2.41 -16.98
CA GLU A 133 7.14 2.27 -18.15
C GLU A 133 8.33 3.23 -18.07
N GLY A 134 9.54 2.72 -18.29
CA GLY A 134 10.77 3.51 -18.33
C GLY A 134 11.56 3.59 -17.01
N ILE A 135 11.05 3.05 -15.90
CA ILE A 135 11.76 2.99 -14.62
C ILE A 135 11.76 1.55 -14.07
N GLU A 136 12.96 0.97 -13.95
CA GLU A 136 13.18 -0.26 -13.18
C GLU A 136 13.58 0.10 -11.74
N SER A 137 12.63 0.59 -10.96
CA SER A 137 12.83 0.87 -9.55
C SER A 137 11.87 0.03 -8.70
N ASN A 138 12.31 -0.29 -7.48
CA ASN A 138 11.59 -1.14 -6.54
C ASN A 138 10.99 -0.26 -5.44
N PHE A 139 9.90 -0.74 -4.83
CA PHE A 139 9.40 -0.15 -3.60
C PHE A 139 10.45 -0.28 -2.48
N GLU A 140 10.68 0.82 -1.76
CA GLU A 140 11.50 0.78 -0.55
C GLU A 140 10.70 0.13 0.57
N MET A 141 11.29 -0.82 1.28
CA MET A 141 10.62 -1.53 2.35
C MET A 141 11.52 -1.63 3.58
N ASP A 142 10.94 -1.36 4.75
CA ASP A 142 11.58 -1.58 6.03
C ASP A 142 10.62 -2.26 7.00
N ALA A 143 11.18 -3.00 7.96
CA ALA A 143 10.43 -3.66 9.00
C ALA A 143 11.20 -3.61 10.32
N GLY A 144 10.46 -3.43 11.40
CA GLY A 144 11.05 -3.27 12.72
C GLY A 144 10.02 -3.45 13.83
N TYR A 145 10.29 -2.82 14.96
CA TYR A 145 9.44 -2.87 16.13
C TYR A 145 9.34 -1.50 16.76
N ILE A 146 8.15 -1.16 17.24
CA ILE A 146 7.89 0.02 18.05
C ILE A 146 7.55 -0.45 19.46
N ASN A 147 8.18 0.16 20.46
CA ASN A 147 7.82 -0.06 21.85
C ASN A 147 6.73 0.94 22.24
N LYS A 148 5.54 0.45 22.60
CA LYS A 148 4.47 1.24 23.19
C LYS A 148 4.00 0.56 24.46
N ASN A 149 4.00 1.26 25.59
CA ASN A 149 3.53 0.75 26.89
C ASN A 149 4.15 -0.61 27.26
N ASP A 150 5.48 -0.73 27.15
CA ASP A 150 6.26 -1.97 27.36
C ASP A 150 5.92 -3.16 26.44
N LEU A 151 5.04 -2.96 25.44
CA LEU A 151 4.75 -3.94 24.40
C LEU A 151 5.56 -3.64 23.15
N ARG A 152 6.30 -4.66 22.69
CA ARG A 152 7.07 -4.63 21.45
C ARG A 152 6.17 -5.01 20.29
N ILE A 153 5.70 -4.02 19.53
CA ILE A 153 4.77 -4.21 18.43
C ILE A 153 5.54 -4.23 17.10
N PRO A 154 5.44 -5.31 16.29
CA PRO A 154 6.07 -5.34 14.99
C PRO A 154 5.39 -4.33 14.06
N VAL A 155 6.19 -3.64 13.25
CA VAL A 155 5.72 -2.69 12.23
C VAL A 155 6.48 -2.86 10.92
N PHE A 156 5.91 -2.35 9.85
CA PHE A 156 6.55 -2.29 8.54
C PHE A 156 6.16 -0.99 7.84
N GLU A 157 7.01 -0.55 6.93
CA GLU A 157 6.74 0.53 6.00
C GLU A 157 7.17 0.07 4.61
N ALA A 158 6.30 0.23 3.63
CA ALA A 158 6.70 0.18 2.23
C ALA A 158 6.32 1.51 1.58
N LYS A 159 7.25 2.14 0.85
CA LYS A 159 7.06 3.47 0.28
C LYS A 159 7.68 3.62 -1.11
N VAL A 160 7.16 4.60 -1.84
CA VAL A 160 7.70 5.07 -3.11
C VAL A 160 7.62 6.58 -3.16
N SER A 161 8.66 7.24 -3.68
CA SER A 161 8.63 8.68 -3.91
C SER A 161 7.69 9.03 -5.06
N LYS A 162 6.89 10.09 -4.88
CA LYS A 162 6.08 10.68 -5.96
C LYS A 162 6.94 11.11 -7.15
N ASP A 163 8.20 11.46 -6.92
CA ASP A 163 9.16 11.78 -8.00
C ASP A 163 9.37 10.63 -8.96
N VAL A 164 9.42 9.41 -8.43
CA VAL A 164 9.61 8.21 -9.24
C VAL A 164 8.31 7.92 -10.00
N LEU A 165 7.16 8.13 -9.36
CA LEU A 165 5.86 7.89 -9.98
C LEU A 165 5.55 8.87 -11.13
N LEU A 166 6.01 10.10 -11.02
CA LEU A 166 5.68 11.22 -11.92
C LEU A 166 6.93 11.84 -12.56
N HIS A 167 7.96 11.02 -12.79
CA HIS A 167 9.28 11.46 -13.24
C HIS A 167 9.30 12.25 -14.57
N ASP A 168 8.32 12.01 -15.45
CA ASP A 168 8.18 12.62 -16.77
C ASP A 168 7.23 13.84 -16.77
N GLN A 169 6.66 14.17 -15.62
CA GLN A 169 5.73 15.29 -15.46
C GLN A 169 6.45 16.60 -15.14
N ASP A 170 5.70 17.69 -15.25
CA ASP A 170 6.19 19.03 -14.93
C ASP A 170 6.64 19.11 -13.46
N LYS A 171 7.85 19.65 -13.25
CA LYS A 171 8.48 19.74 -11.92
C LYS A 171 7.73 20.69 -10.98
N ASP A 172 7.11 21.74 -11.51
CA ASP A 172 6.37 22.71 -10.71
C ASP A 172 5.06 22.10 -10.21
N LEU A 173 4.36 21.35 -11.07
CA LEU A 173 3.16 20.60 -10.67
C LEU A 173 3.50 19.48 -9.69
N LEU A 174 4.65 18.83 -9.85
CA LEU A 174 5.14 17.81 -8.93
C LEU A 174 5.50 18.39 -7.55
N ALA A 175 6.14 19.56 -7.52
CA ALA A 175 6.44 20.27 -6.28
C ALA A 175 5.15 20.66 -5.54
N GLN A 176 4.16 21.21 -6.26
CA GLN A 176 2.84 21.52 -5.69
C GLN A 176 2.18 20.26 -5.10
N GLU A 177 2.20 19.14 -5.84
CA GLU A 177 1.63 17.86 -5.40
C GLU A 177 2.29 17.27 -4.14
N LYS A 178 3.58 17.56 -3.89
CA LYS A 178 4.26 17.13 -2.65
C LYS A 178 3.83 17.94 -1.42
N GLU A 179 3.42 19.18 -1.65
CA GLU A 179 2.99 20.10 -0.60
C GLU A 179 1.50 19.97 -0.27
N VAL A 180 0.72 19.24 -1.10
CA VAL A 180 -0.69 19.05 -0.84
C VAL A 180 -0.92 18.33 0.49
N ARG A 181 -1.80 18.94 1.30
CA ARG A 181 -2.38 18.37 2.52
C ARG A 181 -3.89 18.32 2.35
N SER A 182 -4.39 17.19 1.86
CA SER A 182 -5.82 16.99 1.65
C SER A 182 -6.26 15.63 2.18
N VAL A 183 -7.54 15.51 2.52
CA VAL A 183 -8.15 14.22 2.88
C VAL A 183 -8.33 13.35 1.63
N ASP A 184 -8.54 13.99 0.49
CA ASP A 184 -8.84 13.35 -0.80
C ASP A 184 -7.58 13.13 -1.66
N GLU A 185 -6.38 13.43 -1.14
CA GLU A 185 -5.11 13.23 -1.83
C GLU A 185 -4.07 12.53 -0.94
N VAL A 186 -3.00 12.04 -1.56
CA VAL A 186 -1.90 11.38 -0.85
C VAL A 186 -1.03 12.44 -0.21
N ASN A 187 -0.98 12.46 1.12
CA ASN A 187 -0.23 13.49 1.84
C ASN A 187 1.28 13.26 1.78
N GLY A 188 2.03 14.33 1.50
CA GLY A 188 3.49 14.34 1.50
C GLY A 188 4.13 13.85 0.19
N GLY A 189 5.46 13.68 0.22
CA GLY A 189 6.24 13.33 -0.96
C GLY A 189 6.29 11.85 -1.32
N PHE A 190 5.64 10.99 -0.52
CA PHE A 190 5.71 9.54 -0.66
C PHE A 190 4.32 8.93 -0.67
N LEU A 191 4.13 7.91 -1.50
CA LEU A 191 3.01 6.98 -1.39
C LEU A 191 3.49 5.80 -0.55
N SER A 192 2.87 5.55 0.59
CA SER A 192 3.33 4.55 1.56
C SER A 192 2.20 3.72 2.16
N VAL A 193 2.57 2.52 2.59
CA VAL A 193 1.71 1.62 3.36
C VAL A 193 2.42 1.16 4.62
N GLY A 194 1.71 1.24 5.74
CA GLY A 194 2.29 1.06 7.06
C GLY A 194 3.11 2.27 7.52
N SER A 195 3.70 2.14 8.70
CA SER A 195 4.56 3.17 9.29
C SER A 195 5.59 2.54 10.22
N MET A 196 6.81 3.08 10.21
CA MET A 196 7.85 2.73 11.18
C MET A 196 7.77 3.55 12.48
N THR A 197 7.01 4.65 12.49
CA THR A 197 6.87 5.55 13.65
C THR A 197 5.58 5.31 14.41
N GLU A 198 4.55 4.79 13.75
CA GLU A 198 3.25 4.51 14.33
C GLU A 198 2.81 3.08 14.06
N VAL A 199 1.95 2.56 14.93
CA VAL A 199 1.36 1.22 14.77
C VAL A 199 0.23 1.32 13.74
N MET A 200 0.61 1.45 12.48
CA MET A 200 -0.30 1.53 11.35
C MET A 200 0.11 0.51 10.29
N THR A 201 -0.89 -0.11 9.67
CA THR A 201 -0.71 -1.00 8.51
C THR A 201 -1.47 -0.51 7.30
N SER A 202 -2.19 0.61 7.41
CA SER A 202 -2.98 1.24 6.35
C SER A 202 -2.10 2.03 5.38
N GLY A 203 -2.61 2.22 4.16
CA GLY A 203 -2.02 3.12 3.18
C GLY A 203 -2.30 4.58 3.49
N ASN A 204 -1.47 5.49 2.96
CA ASN A 204 -1.66 6.94 3.06
C ASN A 204 -2.48 7.54 1.90
N TRP A 205 -3.24 6.72 1.17
CA TRP A 205 -4.05 7.11 0.02
C TRP A 205 -5.56 7.07 0.33
N PRO A 206 -6.36 7.92 -0.34
CA PRO A 206 -7.82 7.89 -0.24
C PRO A 206 -8.42 6.68 -0.96
N ARG A 207 -9.65 6.32 -0.57
CA ARG A 207 -10.40 5.18 -1.15
C ARG A 207 -10.69 5.32 -2.64
N THR A 208 -10.58 6.51 -3.20
CA THR A 208 -10.78 6.78 -4.63
C THR A 208 -9.80 6.02 -5.52
N TYR A 209 -8.61 5.69 -5.03
CA TYR A 209 -7.61 4.89 -5.74
C TYR A 209 -7.77 3.37 -5.53
N GLY A 210 -8.72 2.94 -4.70
CA GLY A 210 -8.93 1.54 -4.33
C GLY A 210 -10.37 1.28 -3.89
N ALA A 211 -11.24 0.93 -4.84
CA ALA A 211 -12.66 0.70 -4.59
C ALA A 211 -12.99 -0.57 -3.76
N ASN A 212 -11.99 -1.40 -3.40
CA ASN A 212 -12.20 -2.73 -2.79
C ASN A 212 -11.58 -2.88 -1.39
N ASP A 213 -11.42 -1.80 -0.63
CA ASP A 213 -10.99 -1.89 0.78
C ASP A 213 -12.18 -2.26 1.69
N GLN A 214 -12.64 -3.51 1.61
CA GLN A 214 -13.49 -4.17 2.62
C GLN A 214 -12.97 -5.57 2.91
#